data_AF-A0A1B6I7W9-F1
#
_entry.id   AF-A0A1B6I7W9-F1
#
_cell.length_a   1.000
_cell.length_b   1.000
_cell.length_c   1.000
_cell.angle_alpha   90.00
_cell.angle_beta   90.00
_cell.angle_gamma   90.00
#
_symmetry.space_group_name_H-M   'P 1'
#
loop_
_entity.id
_entity.type
_entity.pdbx_description
1 polymer ?
#
loop_
_entity_poly.entity_id
_entity_poly.type
_entity_poly.pdbx_seq_one_letter_code
_entity_poly.pdbx_strand_id
1 'polypeptide(L)'
;ASRAVTPCQRRFCDIPVVVDCAVLVWNLFLVWFYFGYGPSTIHSDMVSRRRILSRSRDDLNLDSGNTFTPPEDEEDVWYQRDKLYKDHIQEVLDKWTQIDDEIWAKVIVLERNRRVAKAYARAPVLTINGSDDGFDGFRIGLCGFDNPMRDPKTEDLKKHIGHGVKVKMDDQGNILVKRVSKCNVYVKNTSAGEDTSIGGDVLKLPNCSLEPEKPVKLFDMKKFQANVSREMRRAYPDRKTLESQCLSALA
;
A
#
# COMPACT_ATOMS: atom_id res chain seq x y z
N ALA A 1 -12.37 -35.48 20.18
CA ALA A 1 -12.12 -34.05 20.42
C ALA A 1 -11.36 -33.50 19.23
N SER A 2 -12.10 -33.00 18.24
CA SER A 2 -11.56 -32.61 16.93
C SER A 2 -11.72 -31.11 16.81
N ARG A 3 -10.63 -30.34 16.89
CA ARG A 3 -10.64 -28.89 16.68
C ARG A 3 -10.87 -28.62 15.20
N ALA A 4 -12.01 -28.02 14.89
CA ALA A 4 -12.32 -27.50 13.57
C ALA A 4 -11.42 -26.29 13.28
N VAL A 5 -10.58 -26.41 12.26
CA VAL A 5 -9.90 -25.29 11.61
C VAL A 5 -10.94 -24.54 10.78
N THR A 6 -11.09 -23.24 11.03
CA THR A 6 -11.99 -22.34 10.31
C THR A 6 -11.63 -22.29 8.82
N PRO A 7 -12.60 -22.40 7.89
CA PRO A 7 -12.33 -22.39 6.45
C PRO A 7 -12.20 -20.94 5.97
N CYS A 8 -11.07 -20.29 6.21
CA CYS A 8 -10.75 -18.98 5.59
C CYS A 8 -9.78 -19.10 4.41
N GLN A 9 -9.34 -20.32 4.07
CA GLN A 9 -8.53 -20.62 2.91
C GLN A 9 -9.35 -21.42 1.90
N ARG A 10 -9.96 -20.76 0.91
CA ARG A 10 -10.27 -21.35 -0.41
C ARG A 10 -10.72 -20.30 -1.43
N ARG A 11 -10.07 -20.39 -2.61
CA ARG A 11 -10.41 -19.86 -3.95
C ARG A 11 -10.09 -18.39 -4.24
N PHE A 12 -8.90 -18.22 -4.82
CA PHE A 12 -8.32 -17.03 -5.44
C PHE A 12 -9.01 -16.61 -6.77
N CYS A 13 -10.11 -17.25 -7.17
CA CYS A 13 -10.78 -16.98 -8.46
C CYS A 13 -12.21 -16.43 -8.33
N ASP A 14 -12.80 -16.35 -7.14
CA ASP A 14 -14.24 -16.11 -6.97
C ASP A 14 -14.61 -14.77 -6.28
N ILE A 15 -13.68 -13.82 -6.17
CA ILE A 15 -14.00 -12.48 -5.64
C ILE A 15 -13.93 -11.47 -6.79
N PRO A 16 -15.07 -10.87 -7.21
CA PRO A 16 -15.08 -9.88 -8.28
C PRO A 16 -14.42 -8.60 -7.80
N VAL A 17 -13.43 -8.12 -8.55
CA VAL A 17 -12.85 -6.79 -8.43
C VAL A 17 -12.34 -6.49 -7.04
N VAL A 18 -11.13 -6.96 -6.83
CA VAL A 18 -10.23 -6.30 -5.92
C VAL A 18 -9.78 -5.03 -6.65
N VAL A 19 -10.44 -3.89 -6.41
CA VAL A 19 -9.77 -2.60 -6.57
C VAL A 19 -8.81 -2.54 -5.40
N ASP A 20 -7.72 -3.32 -5.41
CA ASP A 20 -6.72 -3.27 -4.34
C ASP A 20 -6.09 -1.88 -4.44
N CYS A 21 -6.68 -0.93 -3.71
CA CYS A 21 -5.97 0.25 -3.28
C CYS A 21 -5.06 -0.26 -2.17
N ALA A 22 -3.90 -0.79 -2.57
CA ALA A 22 -2.84 -1.07 -1.62
C ALA A 22 -2.28 0.28 -1.19
N VAL A 23 -2.74 0.76 -0.04
CA VAL A 23 -2.10 1.86 0.67
C VAL A 23 -0.89 1.23 1.36
N LEU A 24 0.30 1.36 0.75
CA LEU A 24 1.55 1.15 1.47
C LEU A 24 1.66 2.29 2.47
N VAL A 25 1.45 1.94 3.72
CA VAL A 25 1.59 2.83 4.85
C VAL A 25 3.08 2.93 5.13
N TRP A 26 3.65 4.10 4.83
CA TRP A 26 5.05 4.38 5.10
C TRP A 26 5.20 4.72 6.58
N ASN A 27 5.21 3.69 7.43
CA ASN A 27 5.59 3.81 8.85
C ASN A 27 6.96 3.16 9.11
N LEU A 28 7.86 3.28 8.13
CA LEU A 28 9.25 2.86 8.24
C LEU A 28 10.09 3.80 9.13
N PHE A 29 9.56 4.97 9.54
CA PHE A 29 10.22 5.82 10.54
C PHE A 29 10.48 5.05 11.85
N LEU A 30 9.57 4.14 12.24
CA LEU A 30 9.73 3.29 13.42
C LEU A 30 10.67 2.10 13.20
N VAL A 31 10.62 1.48 12.01
CA VAL A 31 11.49 0.33 11.70
C VAL A 31 12.94 0.78 11.54
N TRP A 32 13.20 1.94 10.94
CA TRP A 32 14.57 2.43 10.76
C TRP A 32 15.20 2.94 12.07
N PHE A 33 14.42 3.57 12.97
CA PHE A 33 14.92 3.90 14.31
C PHE A 33 15.16 2.66 15.19
N TYR A 34 14.32 1.62 15.08
CA TYR A 34 14.52 0.37 15.84
C TYR A 34 15.62 -0.55 15.28
N PHE A 35 15.90 -0.50 13.98
CA PHE A 35 16.99 -1.27 13.36
C PHE A 35 18.31 -0.46 13.23
N GLY A 36 18.29 0.86 13.46
CA GLY A 36 19.41 1.77 13.19
C GLY A 36 20.23 2.24 14.39
N TYR A 37 19.85 1.96 15.65
CA TYR A 37 20.67 2.33 16.82
C TYR A 37 21.62 1.22 17.26
N GLY A 38 22.71 1.06 16.50
CA GLY A 38 24.03 0.72 17.05
C GLY A 38 24.79 2.03 17.31
N PRO A 39 25.62 2.15 18.36
CA PRO A 39 26.17 3.45 18.78
C PRO A 39 27.32 3.86 17.86
N SER A 40 27.09 4.79 16.94
CA SER A 40 28.17 5.52 16.25
C SER A 40 27.65 6.86 15.73
N THR A 41 27.96 7.91 16.49
CA THR A 41 28.23 9.30 16.05
C THR A 41 27.31 9.92 14.98
N ILE A 42 26.48 10.84 15.46
CA ILE A 42 25.72 11.83 14.70
C ILE A 42 26.71 12.73 13.91
N HIS A 43 26.72 12.64 12.58
CA HIS A 43 27.14 13.76 11.74
C HIS A 43 25.92 14.24 10.95
N SER A 44 25.48 15.45 11.30
CA SER A 44 24.42 16.20 10.65
C SER A 44 24.91 16.69 9.29
N ASP A 45 24.51 16.02 8.21
CA ASP A 45 24.52 16.61 6.88
C ASP A 45 23.09 16.96 6.46
N MET A 46 22.68 18.18 6.83
CA MET A 46 21.56 18.87 6.20
C MET A 46 21.89 19.09 4.72
N VAL A 47 21.17 18.42 3.82
CA VAL A 47 21.26 18.71 2.39
C VAL A 47 20.47 19.99 2.10
N SER A 48 21.19 21.11 2.09
CA SER A 48 20.68 22.43 1.68
C SER A 48 20.25 22.41 0.20
N ARG A 49 19.15 23.11 -0.12
CA ARG A 49 18.48 23.26 -1.44
C ARG A 49 19.36 23.82 -2.58
N ARG A 50 20.69 23.92 -2.43
CA ARG A 50 21.61 24.51 -3.41
C ARG A 50 22.34 23.55 -4.35
N ARG A 51 22.13 22.23 -4.26
CA ARG A 51 22.83 21.25 -5.10
C ARG A 51 22.04 20.72 -6.32
N ILE A 52 20.83 21.23 -6.56
CA ILE A 52 19.92 20.74 -7.62
C ILE A 52 20.20 21.40 -9.00
N LEU A 53 21.13 22.36 -9.10
CA LEU A 53 21.47 23.00 -10.39
C LEU A 53 22.95 22.84 -10.77
N SER A 54 23.39 21.61 -11.05
CA SER A 54 24.51 21.37 -11.98
C SER A 54 24.59 19.89 -12.36
N ARG A 55 23.77 19.45 -13.31
CA ARG A 55 24.04 18.28 -14.15
C ARG A 55 23.15 18.36 -15.39
N SER A 56 23.42 19.39 -16.18
CA SER A 56 23.00 19.48 -17.57
C SER A 56 24.11 18.90 -18.44
N ARG A 57 23.71 18.04 -19.39
CA ARG A 57 24.44 17.56 -20.59
C ARG A 57 25.72 16.74 -20.37
N ASP A 58 25.68 15.48 -20.77
CA ASP A 58 26.22 15.10 -22.08
C ASP A 58 25.73 13.70 -22.52
N ASP A 59 25.60 13.60 -23.83
CA ASP A 59 24.94 12.60 -24.66
C ASP A 59 25.91 11.48 -25.10
N LEU A 60 25.33 10.34 -25.54
CA LEU A 60 25.91 9.27 -26.38
C LEU A 60 26.81 8.18 -25.75
N ASN A 61 26.26 6.97 -25.64
CA ASN A 61 26.99 5.76 -26.01
C ASN A 61 26.09 4.80 -26.79
N LEU A 62 26.48 4.53 -28.04
CA LEU A 62 25.83 3.61 -28.97
C LEU A 62 26.12 2.14 -28.59
N ASP A 63 25.07 1.34 -28.71
CA ASP A 63 25.02 -0.06 -29.18
C ASP A 63 26.01 -1.11 -28.62
N SER A 64 25.48 -2.06 -27.84
CA SER A 64 25.94 -3.47 -27.82
C SER A 64 25.02 -4.36 -26.97
N GLY A 65 24.24 -5.22 -27.63
CA GLY A 65 23.95 -6.58 -27.13
C GLY A 65 22.63 -6.82 -26.36
N ASN A 66 21.58 -7.18 -27.09
CA ASN A 66 20.69 -8.30 -26.80
C ASN A 66 20.29 -8.54 -25.32
N THR A 67 19.59 -7.58 -24.71
CA THR A 67 18.79 -7.83 -23.51
C THR A 67 17.31 -7.79 -23.90
N PHE A 68 16.65 -8.93 -23.84
CA PHE A 68 15.19 -9.03 -23.84
C PHE A 68 14.70 -8.26 -22.60
N THR A 69 14.38 -6.98 -22.74
CA THR A 69 13.53 -6.28 -21.78
C THR A 69 12.14 -6.89 -21.93
N PRO A 70 11.58 -7.54 -20.89
CA PRO A 70 10.17 -7.88 -20.90
C PRO A 70 9.38 -6.62 -21.24
N PRO A 71 8.32 -6.71 -22.06
CA PRO A 71 7.46 -5.55 -22.26
C PRO A 71 7.02 -5.03 -20.88
N GLU A 72 7.10 -3.72 -20.66
CA GLU A 72 6.74 -3.08 -19.38
C GLU A 72 5.35 -3.55 -18.88
N ASP A 73 4.46 -3.90 -19.81
CA ASP A 73 3.14 -4.48 -19.57
C ASP A 73 3.13 -5.82 -18.80
N GLU A 74 4.22 -6.59 -18.83
CA GLU A 74 4.39 -7.82 -18.04
C GLU A 74 4.92 -7.54 -16.63
N GLU A 75 5.67 -6.45 -16.42
CA GLU A 75 6.23 -6.09 -15.11
C GLU A 75 5.16 -5.60 -14.12
N ASP A 76 4.03 -5.12 -14.66
CA ASP A 76 2.88 -4.63 -13.88
C ASP A 76 1.87 -5.72 -13.50
N VAL A 77 2.21 -7.01 -13.66
CA VAL A 77 1.29 -8.12 -13.41
C VAL A 77 1.84 -9.12 -12.39
N TRP A 78 1.03 -9.45 -11.37
CA TRP A 78 1.42 -10.41 -10.32
C TRP A 78 0.42 -11.55 -10.14
N TYR A 79 0.90 -12.78 -10.30
CA TYR A 79 0.08 -13.98 -10.07
C TYR A 79 0.13 -14.49 -8.62
N GLN A 80 1.08 -13.98 -7.82
CA GLN A 80 1.26 -14.35 -6.42
C GLN A 80 1.22 -13.10 -5.54
N ARG A 81 0.31 -13.11 -4.57
CA ARG A 81 0.09 -11.99 -3.64
C ARG A 81 1.35 -11.65 -2.84
N ASP A 82 2.08 -12.66 -2.38
CA ASP A 82 3.29 -12.44 -1.58
C ASP A 82 4.41 -11.80 -2.42
N LYS A 83 4.49 -12.14 -3.72
CA LYS A 83 5.40 -11.49 -4.66
C LYS A 83 4.99 -10.04 -4.91
N LEU A 84 3.71 -9.78 -5.16
CA LEU A 84 3.16 -8.42 -5.31
C LEU A 84 3.55 -7.54 -4.12
N TYR A 85 3.31 -8.02 -2.90
CA TYR A 85 3.61 -7.29 -1.68
C TYR A 85 5.09 -7.04 -1.51
N LYS A 86 5.92 -8.08 -1.69
CA LYS A 86 7.37 -7.98 -1.58
C LYS A 86 7.96 -6.99 -2.58
N ASP A 87 7.55 -7.06 -3.84
CA ASP A 87 8.10 -6.21 -4.91
C ASP A 87 7.77 -4.73 -4.64
N HIS A 88 6.56 -4.45 -4.15
CA HIS A 88 6.16 -3.07 -3.83
C HIS A 88 6.82 -2.51 -2.56
N ILE A 89 7.09 -3.37 -1.55
CA ILE A 89 7.91 -3.00 -0.39
C ILE A 89 9.34 -2.73 -0.83
N GLN A 90 9.91 -3.60 -1.67
CA GLN A 90 11.27 -3.43 -2.16
C GLN A 90 11.43 -2.15 -2.99
N GLU A 91 10.46 -1.84 -3.86
CA GLU A 91 10.47 -0.60 -4.64
C GLU A 91 10.50 0.66 -3.74
N VAL A 92 9.84 0.59 -2.58
CA VAL A 92 9.85 1.64 -1.55
C VAL A 92 11.22 1.73 -0.87
N LEU A 93 11.80 0.59 -0.49
CA LEU A 93 13.10 0.53 0.18
C LEU A 93 14.25 0.99 -0.72
N ASP A 94 14.24 0.61 -1.99
CA ASP A 94 15.27 0.97 -2.96
C ASP A 94 15.30 2.48 -3.24
N LYS A 95 14.15 3.14 -3.11
CA LYS A 95 13.97 4.58 -3.32
C LYS A 95 13.94 5.37 -2.01
N TRP A 96 14.27 4.76 -0.87
CA TRP A 96 14.09 5.32 0.47
C TRP A 96 14.65 6.75 0.60
N THR A 97 15.89 6.96 0.18
CA THR A 97 16.59 8.25 0.31
C THR A 97 16.13 9.30 -0.70
N GLN A 98 15.30 8.92 -1.67
CA GLN A 98 14.77 9.78 -2.71
C GLN A 98 13.31 10.18 -2.46
N ILE A 99 12.67 9.54 -1.47
CA ILE A 99 11.28 9.82 -1.12
C ILE A 99 11.23 10.99 -0.14
N ASP A 100 10.37 11.95 -0.47
CA ASP A 100 10.14 13.17 0.31
C ASP A 100 9.61 12.82 1.71
N ASP A 101 10.05 13.54 2.74
CA ASP A 101 9.69 13.23 4.13
C ASP A 101 8.23 13.58 4.46
N GLU A 102 7.60 14.43 3.66
CA GLU A 102 6.16 14.74 3.72
C GLU A 102 5.26 13.64 3.14
N ILE A 103 5.81 12.64 2.44
CA ILE A 103 5.04 11.52 1.89
C ILE A 103 4.79 10.49 2.99
N TRP A 104 3.53 10.28 3.33
CA TRP A 104 3.14 9.33 4.38
C TRP A 104 2.58 8.00 3.84
N ALA A 105 2.20 7.94 2.57
CA ALA A 105 1.80 6.70 1.92
C ALA A 105 2.08 6.68 0.42
N LYS A 106 2.34 5.48 -0.09
CA LYS A 106 2.32 5.16 -1.53
C LYS A 106 1.06 4.34 -1.80
N VAL A 107 0.15 4.88 -2.61
CA VAL A 107 -1.07 4.18 -3.03
C VAL A 107 -0.83 3.56 -4.39
N ILE A 108 -1.12 2.28 -4.50
CA ILE A 108 -1.10 1.55 -5.77
C ILE A 108 -2.54 1.18 -6.10
N VAL A 109 -2.96 1.45 -7.33
CA VAL A 109 -4.26 1.04 -7.83
C VAL A 109 -4.05 -0.21 -8.67
N LEU A 110 -4.78 -1.26 -8.31
CA LEU A 110 -4.82 -2.52 -9.07
C LEU A 110 -6.20 -2.71 -9.71
N GLU A 111 -6.21 -3.21 -10.94
CA GLU A 111 -7.36 -3.85 -11.55
C GLU A 111 -7.01 -5.33 -11.72
N ARG A 112 -7.66 -6.22 -10.95
CA ARG A 112 -7.29 -7.64 -10.87
C ARG A 112 -5.86 -7.81 -10.36
N ASN A 113 -5.02 -8.50 -11.12
CA ASN A 113 -3.61 -8.73 -10.86
C ASN A 113 -2.70 -7.72 -11.56
N ARG A 114 -3.25 -6.67 -12.18
CA ARG A 114 -2.50 -5.66 -12.92
C ARG A 114 -2.48 -4.33 -12.17
N ARG A 115 -1.31 -3.72 -12.07
CA ARG A 115 -1.16 -2.34 -11.60
C ARG A 115 -1.54 -1.36 -12.70
N VAL A 116 -2.38 -0.38 -12.36
CA VAL A 116 -2.86 0.64 -13.30
C VAL A 116 -2.40 2.05 -12.91
N ALA A 117 -2.07 2.29 -11.64
CA ALA A 117 -1.55 3.58 -11.20
C ALA A 117 -0.72 3.50 -9.91
N LYS A 118 0.09 4.54 -9.70
CA LYS A 118 0.80 4.83 -8.45
C LYS A 118 0.54 6.30 -8.07
N ALA A 119 0.30 6.55 -6.80
CA ALA A 119 0.17 7.90 -6.25
C ALA A 119 0.93 8.00 -4.92
N TYR A 120 1.52 9.15 -4.65
CA TYR A 120 2.20 9.44 -3.38
C TYR A 120 1.38 10.45 -2.59
N ALA A 121 0.89 10.05 -1.43
CA ALA A 121 0.04 10.87 -0.58
C ALA A 121 0.88 11.77 0.33
N ARG A 122 0.67 13.08 0.19
CA ARG A 122 1.26 14.12 1.04
C ARG A 122 0.20 14.78 1.92
N ALA A 123 -0.95 15.08 1.32
CA ALA A 123 -2.07 15.67 2.04
C ALA A 123 -2.52 14.74 3.19
N PRO A 124 -2.81 15.25 4.40
CA PRO A 124 -3.23 14.42 5.53
C PRO A 124 -4.51 13.62 5.27
N VAL A 125 -5.34 14.09 4.34
CA VAL A 125 -6.57 13.45 3.89
C VAL A 125 -6.48 13.18 2.40
N LEU A 126 -6.73 11.93 2.02
CA LEU A 126 -6.79 11.46 0.64
C LEU A 126 -8.20 10.92 0.35
N THR A 127 -8.82 11.40 -0.71
CA THR A 127 -10.11 10.87 -1.19
C THR A 127 -9.87 9.88 -2.32
N ILE A 128 -10.47 8.70 -2.27
CA ILE A 128 -10.40 7.71 -3.35
C ILE A 128 -11.82 7.45 -3.82
N ASN A 129 -12.14 7.77 -5.07
CA ASN A 129 -13.51 7.72 -5.59
C ASN A 129 -13.57 7.20 -7.04
N GLY A 130 -14.76 7.14 -7.62
CA GLY A 130 -14.99 6.69 -8.99
C GLY A 130 -14.96 7.78 -10.06
N SER A 131 -14.39 8.95 -9.76
CA SER A 131 -14.22 10.01 -10.77
C SER A 131 -13.18 9.63 -11.82
N ASP A 132 -13.21 10.32 -12.95
CA ASP A 132 -12.26 10.23 -14.07
C ASP A 132 -11.11 11.25 -13.97
N ASP A 133 -11.02 11.99 -12.86
CA ASP A 133 -10.00 13.03 -12.62
C ASP A 133 -8.55 12.49 -12.48
N GLY A 134 -8.36 11.18 -12.35
CA GLY A 134 -7.03 10.60 -12.12
C GLY A 134 -6.47 10.95 -10.74
N PHE A 135 -5.29 11.55 -10.64
CA PHE A 135 -4.70 11.97 -9.36
C PHE A 135 -4.35 13.46 -9.35
N ASP A 136 -4.91 14.22 -8.40
CA ASP A 136 -4.72 15.68 -8.27
C ASP A 136 -3.87 16.09 -7.04
N GLY A 137 -3.32 15.12 -6.31
CA GLY A 137 -2.55 15.33 -5.07
C GLY A 137 -3.33 15.07 -3.78
N PHE A 138 -4.67 15.18 -3.78
CA PHE A 138 -5.53 14.96 -2.60
C PHE A 138 -6.75 14.07 -2.89
N ARG A 139 -7.00 13.75 -4.16
CA ARG A 139 -8.05 12.86 -4.65
C ARG A 139 -7.48 11.92 -5.72
N ILE A 140 -7.92 10.67 -5.66
CA ILE A 140 -7.69 9.62 -6.65
C ILE A 140 -9.03 9.22 -7.25
N GLY A 141 -9.29 9.65 -8.49
CA GLY A 141 -10.35 9.18 -9.36
C GLY A 141 -9.95 7.89 -10.07
N LEU A 142 -10.48 6.76 -9.59
CA LEU A 142 -10.10 5.43 -10.07
C LEU A 142 -10.50 5.18 -11.54
N CYS A 143 -11.49 5.91 -12.07
CA CYS A 143 -11.90 5.79 -13.46
C CYS A 143 -10.99 6.56 -14.43
N GLY A 144 -10.11 7.43 -13.92
CA GLY A 144 -9.18 8.22 -14.74
C GLY A 144 -7.90 7.50 -15.16
N PHE A 145 -7.76 6.22 -14.83
CA PHE A 145 -6.62 5.40 -15.22
C PHE A 145 -7.03 4.37 -16.28
N ASP A 146 -6.24 4.30 -17.34
CA ASP A 146 -6.45 3.36 -18.44
C ASP A 146 -5.92 1.97 -18.09
N ASN A 147 -6.58 0.95 -18.65
CA ASN A 147 -6.13 -0.43 -18.60
C ASN A 147 -6.52 -1.14 -19.90
N PRO A 148 -5.56 -1.38 -20.82
CA PRO A 148 -5.83 -2.06 -22.09
C PRO A 148 -6.42 -3.47 -21.93
N MET A 149 -6.16 -4.12 -20.80
CA MET A 149 -6.57 -5.50 -20.50
C MET A 149 -7.78 -5.56 -19.56
N ARG A 150 -8.58 -4.49 -19.48
CA ARG A 150 -9.73 -4.43 -18.58
C ARG A 150 -10.85 -5.36 -19.02
N ASP A 151 -11.31 -6.20 -18.11
CA ASP A 151 -12.44 -7.10 -18.36
C ASP A 151 -13.80 -6.38 -18.18
N PRO A 152 -14.86 -6.78 -18.91
CA PRO A 152 -16.18 -6.15 -18.82
C PRO A 152 -16.76 -6.10 -17.41
N LYS A 153 -16.47 -7.10 -16.56
CA LYS A 153 -16.95 -7.15 -15.18
C LYS A 153 -16.28 -6.07 -14.32
N THR A 154 -15.00 -5.80 -14.55
CA THR A 154 -14.28 -4.69 -13.90
C THR A 154 -14.82 -3.34 -14.34
N GLU A 155 -15.05 -3.16 -15.65
CA GLU A 155 -15.66 -1.94 -16.20
C GLU A 155 -17.03 -1.64 -15.55
N ASP A 156 -17.88 -2.65 -15.41
CA ASP A 156 -19.19 -2.49 -14.76
C ASP A 156 -19.09 -2.17 -13.26
N LEU A 157 -18.13 -2.74 -12.55
CA LEU A 157 -17.94 -2.48 -11.12
C LEU A 157 -17.39 -1.07 -10.85
N LYS A 158 -16.53 -0.54 -11.73
CA LYS A 158 -16.01 0.84 -11.61
C LYS A 158 -17.13 1.89 -11.63
N LYS A 159 -18.20 1.66 -12.40
CA LYS A 159 -19.40 2.53 -12.44
C LYS A 159 -20.09 2.68 -11.08
N HIS A 160 -19.87 1.74 -10.16
CA HIS A 160 -20.55 1.69 -8.86
C HIS A 160 -19.71 2.23 -7.69
N ILE A 161 -18.45 2.63 -7.92
CA ILE A 161 -17.57 3.15 -6.85
C ILE A 161 -18.16 4.42 -6.22
N GLY A 162 -18.71 5.32 -7.04
CA GLY A 162 -19.30 6.58 -6.60
C GLY A 162 -18.31 7.42 -5.78
N HIS A 163 -18.69 7.85 -4.58
CA HIS A 163 -17.84 8.67 -3.72
C HIS A 163 -16.67 7.91 -3.05
N GLY A 164 -16.66 6.57 -3.11
CA GLY A 164 -15.60 5.71 -2.57
C GLY A 164 -15.31 5.86 -1.08
N VAL A 165 -14.05 6.17 -0.74
CA VAL A 165 -13.55 6.29 0.63
C VAL A 165 -12.77 7.56 0.86
N LYS A 166 -12.68 7.98 2.12
CA LYS A 166 -11.70 8.95 2.60
C LYS A 166 -10.72 8.26 3.52
N VAL A 167 -9.43 8.45 3.25
CA VAL A 167 -8.32 7.93 4.04
C VAL A 167 -7.62 9.11 4.70
N LYS A 168 -7.29 9.00 5.97
CA LYS A 168 -6.63 10.06 6.73
C LYS A 168 -5.55 9.48 7.65
N MET A 169 -4.38 10.09 7.67
CA MET A 169 -3.39 9.86 8.73
C MET A 169 -3.68 10.80 9.92
N ASP A 170 -3.67 10.26 11.14
CA ASP A 170 -3.74 11.06 12.37
C ASP A 170 -2.35 11.34 12.96
N ASP A 171 -2.30 12.20 13.98
CA ASP A 171 -1.04 12.62 14.61
C ASP A 171 -0.33 11.48 15.37
N GLN A 172 -1.00 10.34 15.57
CA GLN A 172 -0.44 9.15 16.19
C GLN A 172 0.09 8.15 15.16
N GLY A 173 0.01 8.47 13.86
CA GLY A 173 0.40 7.59 12.77
C GLY A 173 -0.60 6.46 12.49
N ASN A 174 -1.81 6.50 13.07
CA ASN A 174 -2.88 5.62 12.64
C ASN A 174 -3.39 6.09 11.28
N ILE A 175 -3.92 5.14 10.50
CA ILE A 175 -4.65 5.47 9.28
C ILE A 175 -6.11 5.13 9.49
N LEU A 176 -6.93 6.15 9.35
CA LEU A 176 -8.38 6.06 9.41
C LEU A 176 -8.92 5.93 7.99
N VAL A 177 -9.90 5.05 7.81
CA VAL A 177 -10.68 4.93 6.59
C VAL A 177 -12.15 5.18 6.92
N LYS A 178 -12.82 5.95 6.07
CA LYS A 178 -14.24 6.23 6.14
C LYS A 178 -14.87 5.94 4.79
N ARG A 179 -15.82 5.01 4.75
CA ARG A 179 -16.65 4.76 3.57
C ARG A 179 -17.64 5.90 3.38
N VAL A 180 -17.63 6.49 2.18
CA VAL A 180 -18.59 7.52 1.75
C VAL A 180 -19.39 7.06 0.52
N SER A 181 -19.04 5.92 -0.07
CA SER A 181 -19.77 5.28 -1.16
C SER A 181 -21.07 4.62 -0.70
N LYS A 182 -22.05 4.58 -1.61
CA LYS A 182 -23.24 3.74 -1.46
C LYS A 182 -22.91 2.25 -1.56
N CYS A 183 -21.95 1.88 -2.39
CA CYS A 183 -21.48 0.49 -2.52
C CYS A 183 -20.54 0.10 -1.38
N ASN A 184 -20.48 -1.20 -1.09
CA ASN A 184 -19.65 -1.75 -0.02
C ASN A 184 -18.17 -1.57 -0.35
N VAL A 185 -17.38 -1.41 0.72
CA VAL A 185 -15.92 -1.37 0.67
C VAL A 185 -15.41 -2.33 1.74
N TYR A 186 -14.45 -3.15 1.39
CA TYR A 186 -13.93 -4.23 2.21
C TYR A 186 -12.46 -3.98 2.53
N VAL A 187 -12.06 -4.20 3.78
CA VAL A 187 -10.65 -4.24 4.16
C VAL A 187 -10.12 -5.66 3.99
N LYS A 188 -8.99 -5.82 3.30
CA LYS A 188 -8.33 -7.13 3.12
C LYS A 188 -7.12 -7.23 4.03
N ASN A 189 -6.95 -8.40 4.64
CA ASN A 189 -5.78 -8.66 5.45
C ASN A 189 -4.56 -8.97 4.57
N THR A 190 -3.55 -8.14 4.70
CA THR A 190 -2.27 -8.22 3.99
C THR A 190 -1.23 -9.03 4.75
N SER A 191 -1.46 -9.33 6.04
CA SER A 191 -0.51 -10.11 6.84
C SER A 191 -0.40 -11.55 6.33
N ALA A 192 0.84 -12.04 6.26
CA ALA A 192 1.13 -13.45 5.99
C ALA A 192 1.04 -14.32 7.27
N GLY A 193 1.10 -13.69 8.44
CA GLY A 193 1.06 -14.37 9.75
C GLY A 193 -0.19 -14.04 10.58
N GLU A 194 -0.18 -14.51 11.83
CA GLU A 194 -1.26 -14.30 12.81
C GLU A 194 -1.42 -12.83 13.22
N ASP A 195 -0.34 -12.06 13.13
CA ASP A 195 -0.29 -10.67 13.57
C ASP A 195 -0.69 -9.71 12.45
N THR A 196 -1.58 -8.76 12.78
CA THR A 196 -2.06 -7.75 11.84
C THR A 196 -2.06 -6.36 12.48
N SER A 197 -1.83 -5.33 11.67
CA SER A 197 -1.95 -3.92 12.03
C SER A 197 -3.39 -3.38 11.87
N ILE A 198 -4.31 -4.18 11.33
CA ILE A 198 -5.72 -3.76 11.15
C ILE A 198 -6.37 -3.51 12.52
N GLY A 199 -7.11 -2.40 12.60
CA GLY A 199 -7.84 -1.99 13.79
C GLY A 199 -8.90 -3.03 14.22
N GLY A 200 -9.05 -3.19 15.54
CA GLY A 200 -9.97 -4.19 16.09
C GLY A 200 -11.43 -4.00 15.67
N ASP A 201 -11.85 -2.76 15.39
CA ASP A 201 -13.21 -2.48 14.96
C ASP A 201 -13.50 -3.00 13.55
N VAL A 202 -12.52 -2.95 12.64
CA VAL A 202 -12.63 -3.55 11.29
C VAL A 202 -12.75 -5.06 11.38
N LEU A 203 -11.93 -5.70 12.24
CA LEU A 203 -11.89 -7.15 12.39
C LEU A 203 -13.18 -7.75 12.97
N LYS A 204 -13.99 -6.94 13.68
CA LYS A 204 -15.29 -7.34 14.20
C LYS A 204 -16.42 -7.23 13.17
N LEU A 205 -16.19 -6.50 12.06
CA LEU A 205 -17.20 -6.34 11.02
C LEU A 205 -17.31 -7.63 10.18
N PRO A 206 -18.53 -8.04 9.81
CA PRO A 206 -18.72 -9.18 8.94
C PRO A 206 -17.99 -8.93 7.60
N ASN A 207 -17.16 -9.89 7.21
CA ASN A 207 -16.31 -9.82 6.01
C ASN A 207 -15.37 -8.59 5.94
N CYS A 208 -15.09 -7.94 7.08
CA CYS A 208 -14.35 -6.68 7.13
C CYS A 208 -14.97 -5.59 6.23
N SER A 209 -16.30 -5.62 6.06
CA SER A 209 -17.07 -4.67 5.26
C SER A 209 -17.29 -3.38 6.04
N LEU A 210 -16.82 -2.25 5.51
CA LEU A 210 -16.93 -0.94 6.15
C LEU A 210 -18.39 -0.48 6.23
N GLU A 211 -18.78 -0.02 7.41
CA GLU A 211 -20.06 0.65 7.62
C GLU A 211 -20.04 2.05 6.98
N PRO A 212 -21.16 2.51 6.38
CA PRO A 212 -21.21 3.82 5.75
C PRO A 212 -21.02 4.94 6.79
N GLU A 213 -20.30 5.98 6.40
CA GLU A 213 -20.07 7.19 7.18
C GLU A 213 -19.39 7.01 8.56
N LYS A 214 -18.91 5.80 8.88
CA LYS A 214 -18.22 5.51 10.15
C LYS A 214 -16.71 5.39 9.93
N PRO A 215 -15.89 6.30 10.49
CA PRO A 215 -14.44 6.17 10.42
C PRO A 215 -13.95 5.02 11.33
N VAL A 216 -13.06 4.19 10.80
CA VAL A 216 -12.41 3.09 11.54
C VAL A 216 -10.92 3.06 11.24
N LYS A 217 -10.13 2.43 12.11
CA LYS A 217 -8.69 2.28 11.93
C LYS A 217 -8.38 1.21 10.90
N LEU A 218 -7.97 1.63 9.71
CA LEU A 218 -7.38 0.77 8.69
C LEU A 218 -6.01 0.24 9.14
N PHE A 219 -5.22 1.12 9.74
CA PHE A 219 -3.93 0.79 10.35
C PHE A 219 -3.88 1.35 11.78
N ASP A 220 -3.65 0.49 12.77
CA ASP A 220 -3.49 0.85 14.17
C ASP A 220 -1.99 0.84 14.53
N MET A 221 -1.44 2.05 14.72
CA MET A 221 -0.02 2.24 15.03
C MET A 221 0.37 1.58 16.35
N LYS A 222 -0.47 1.70 17.38
CA LYS A 222 -0.19 1.12 18.70
C LYS A 222 -0.13 -0.40 18.62
N LYS A 223 -1.02 -1.01 17.84
CA LYS A 223 -1.00 -2.46 17.58
C LYS A 223 0.25 -2.85 16.81
N PHE A 224 0.62 -2.10 15.79
CA PHE A 224 1.85 -2.36 15.02
C PHE A 224 3.11 -2.27 15.89
N GLN A 225 3.25 -1.22 16.71
CA GLN A 225 4.37 -1.08 17.66
C GLN A 225 4.47 -2.27 18.62
N ALA A 226 3.32 -2.74 19.14
CA ALA A 226 3.28 -3.93 20.00
C ALA A 226 3.70 -5.21 19.25
N ASN A 227 3.35 -5.33 17.97
CA ASN A 227 3.76 -6.44 17.12
C ASN A 227 5.28 -6.40 16.86
N VAL A 228 5.84 -5.24 16.53
CA VAL A 228 7.29 -5.04 16.40
C VAL A 228 8.00 -5.46 17.69
N SER A 229 7.51 -4.98 18.84
CA SER A 229 8.12 -5.27 20.15
C SER A 229 8.04 -6.75 20.53
N ARG A 230 7.05 -7.48 20.03
CA ARG A 230 6.92 -8.92 20.23
C ARG A 230 7.84 -9.69 19.29
N GLU A 231 7.90 -9.29 18.02
CA GLU A 231 8.75 -9.93 17.01
C GLU A 231 10.23 -9.87 17.42
N MET A 232 10.68 -8.70 17.89
CA MET A 232 12.06 -8.50 18.35
C MET A 232 12.43 -9.33 19.58
N ARG A 233 11.45 -9.90 20.29
CA ARG A 233 11.66 -10.79 21.45
C ARG A 233 11.55 -12.28 21.09
N ARG A 234 11.26 -12.63 19.83
CA ARG A 234 11.25 -14.02 19.38
C ARG A 234 12.67 -14.55 19.28
N ALA A 235 12.82 -15.89 19.40
CA ALA A 235 14.10 -16.56 19.21
C ALA A 235 14.67 -16.35 17.80
N TYR A 236 13.78 -16.23 16.80
CA TYR A 236 14.12 -15.93 15.41
C TYR A 236 13.19 -14.82 14.90
N PRO A 237 13.56 -13.54 15.10
CA PRO A 237 12.78 -12.42 14.59
C PRO A 237 12.75 -12.43 13.05
N ASP A 238 11.56 -12.35 12.46
CA ASP A 238 11.38 -12.27 11.01
C ASP A 238 10.81 -10.91 10.58
N ARG A 239 11.68 -10.10 9.99
CA ARG A 239 11.34 -8.78 9.45
C ARG A 239 10.23 -8.83 8.40
N LYS A 240 10.14 -9.89 7.59
CA LYS A 240 9.14 -9.98 6.50
C LYS A 240 7.71 -9.96 7.04
N THR A 241 7.50 -10.55 8.21
CA THR A 241 6.19 -10.55 8.87
C THR A 241 5.75 -9.15 9.28
N LEU A 242 6.69 -8.29 9.69
CA LEU A 242 6.45 -6.89 10.03
C LEU A 242 6.23 -6.04 8.78
N GLU A 243 7.02 -6.25 7.73
CA GLU A 243 6.89 -5.52 6.46
C GLU A 243 5.49 -5.72 5.84
N SER A 244 4.96 -6.94 5.89
CA SER A 244 3.59 -7.21 5.40
C SER A 244 2.50 -6.40 6.13
N GLN A 245 2.74 -6.04 7.39
CA GLN A 245 1.80 -5.24 8.18
C GLN A 245 1.83 -3.76 7.82
N CYS A 246 2.87 -3.27 7.13
CA CYS A 246 2.93 -1.92 6.57
C CYS A 246 2.00 -1.76 5.35
N LEU A 247 1.37 -2.84 4.88
CA LEU A 247 0.43 -2.82 3.76
C LEU A 247 -1.00 -2.77 4.28
N SER A 248 -1.82 -1.93 3.69
CA SER A 248 -3.27 -1.94 3.89
C SER A 248 -3.96 -2.07 2.54
N ALA A 249 -4.94 -2.96 2.44
CA ALA A 249 -5.66 -3.24 1.20
C ALA A 249 -7.15 -2.96 1.36
N LEU A 250 -7.70 -2.17 0.45
CA LEU A 250 -9.14 -1.89 0.33
C LEU A 250 -9.64 -2.50 -0.98
N ALA A 251 -10.89 -2.98 -1.03
CA ALA A 251 -11.54 -3.52 -2.22
C ALA A 251 -13.02 -3.11 -2.30
#